data_AF-A0A356X6S1-F1
#
_entry.id   AF-A0A356X6S1-F1
#
_cell.length_a   1.000
_cell.length_b   1.000
_cell.length_c   1.000
_cell.angle_alpha   90.00
_cell.angle_beta   90.00
_cell.angle_gamma   90.00
#
_symmetry.space_group_name_H-M   'P 1'
#
loop_
_entity.id
_entity.type
_entity.pdbx_description
1 polymer ?
#
loop_
_entity_poly.entity_id
_entity_poly.type
_entity_poly.pdbx_seq_one_letter_code
_entity_poly.pdbx_strand_id
1 'polypeptide(L)'
;MEYILTIFFRIVILVFTIASTLLAVYSYQNKLRLRNVRISWRAGKLRGYPLFATVFLGLIGSLAAIVFWTEAASVYPIFWAYLWIGSMWFISSYLASKYYITDHGIVKNINEPSQTIPWFQILDYVEFTKPNGVEYLFNYSEMDKSLMEGYKQLKLFVPRSKYKAVKKIVSLKLDNDIEGQSLPNIDLKRIQED
;
A
#
# COMPACT_ATOMS: atom_id res chain seq x y z
N MET A 1 -19.57 -37.95 -10.21
CA MET A 1 -18.37 -37.10 -10.03
C MET A 1 -18.70 -35.63 -10.19
N GLU A 2 -19.42 -35.24 -11.26
CA GLU A 2 -19.82 -33.84 -11.52
C GLU A 2 -20.68 -33.19 -10.43
N TYR A 3 -21.59 -33.95 -9.80
CA TYR A 3 -22.42 -33.45 -8.70
C TYR A 3 -21.60 -33.02 -7.48
N ILE A 4 -20.64 -33.87 -7.07
CA ILE A 4 -19.73 -33.59 -5.94
C ILE A 4 -18.86 -32.37 -6.27
N LEU A 5 -18.35 -32.29 -7.49
CA LEU A 5 -17.54 -31.16 -7.96
C LEU A 5 -18.34 -29.85 -7.94
N THR A 6 -19.59 -29.87 -8.38
CA THR A 6 -20.47 -28.70 -8.39
C THR A 6 -20.76 -28.20 -6.98
N ILE A 7 -21.04 -29.09 -6.03
CA ILE A 7 -21.24 -28.73 -4.63
C ILE A 7 -19.97 -28.11 -4.06
N PHE A 8 -18.82 -28.75 -4.29
CA PHE A 8 -17.53 -28.24 -3.84
C PHE A 8 -17.28 -26.82 -4.35
N PHE A 9 -17.47 -26.55 -5.65
CA PHE A 9 -17.29 -25.21 -6.22
C PHE A 9 -18.24 -24.18 -5.60
N ARG A 10 -19.50 -24.52 -5.35
CA ARG A 10 -20.45 -23.62 -4.69
C ARG A 10 -20.02 -23.27 -3.27
N ILE A 11 -19.55 -24.26 -2.51
CA ILE A 11 -19.03 -24.04 -1.14
C ILE A 11 -17.80 -23.13 -1.19
N VAL A 12 -16.87 -23.39 -2.10
CA VAL A 12 -15.66 -22.56 -2.28
C VAL A 12 -16.05 -21.12 -2.58
N ILE A 13 -16.95 -20.88 -3.54
CA ILE A 13 -17.43 -19.52 -3.88
C ILE A 13 -18.07 -18.84 -2.66
N LEU A 14 -18.87 -19.58 -1.89
CA LEU A 14 -19.51 -19.05 -0.69
C LEU A 14 -18.46 -18.62 0.36
N VAL A 15 -17.46 -19.47 0.62
CA VAL A 15 -16.36 -19.16 1.55
C VAL A 15 -15.56 -17.94 1.07
N PHE A 16 -15.21 -17.87 -0.21
CA PHE A 16 -14.49 -16.73 -0.78
C PHE A 16 -15.31 -15.44 -0.76
N THR A 17 -16.63 -15.52 -0.94
CA THR A 17 -17.55 -14.38 -0.81
C THR A 17 -17.50 -13.80 0.60
N ILE A 18 -17.58 -14.66 1.62
CA ILE A 18 -17.51 -14.23 3.02
C ILE A 18 -16.11 -13.68 3.34
N ALA A 19 -15.06 -14.42 3.00
CA ALA A 19 -13.68 -14.05 3.30
C ALA A 19 -13.28 -12.71 2.64
N SER A 20 -13.62 -12.52 1.36
CA SER A 20 -13.34 -11.25 0.65
C SER A 20 -14.09 -10.07 1.27
N THR A 21 -15.34 -10.27 1.68
CA THR A 21 -16.13 -9.25 2.37
C THR A 21 -15.50 -8.87 3.71
N LEU A 22 -15.11 -9.86 4.53
CA LEU A 22 -14.43 -9.63 5.80
C LEU A 22 -13.10 -8.89 5.61
N LEU A 23 -12.33 -9.28 4.59
CA LEU A 23 -11.07 -8.61 4.26
C LEU A 23 -11.28 -7.14 3.88
N ALA A 24 -12.31 -6.83 3.10
CA ALA A 24 -12.67 -5.46 2.74
C ALA A 24 -13.09 -4.64 3.97
N VAL A 25 -13.93 -5.22 4.84
CA VAL A 25 -14.36 -4.60 6.10
C VAL A 25 -13.16 -4.34 7.01
N TYR A 26 -12.28 -5.32 7.19
CA TYR A 26 -11.05 -5.18 7.98
C TYR A 26 -10.16 -4.05 7.45
N SER A 27 -9.95 -4.00 6.13
CA SER A 27 -9.18 -2.93 5.49
C SER A 27 -9.80 -1.56 5.71
N TYR A 28 -11.13 -1.49 5.65
CA TYR A 28 -11.86 -0.26 5.92
C TYR A 28 -11.76 0.17 7.39
N GLN A 29 -11.89 -0.77 8.33
CA GLN A 29 -11.71 -0.50 9.76
C GLN A 29 -10.29 0.00 10.06
N ASN A 30 -9.26 -0.60 9.46
CA ASN A 30 -7.88 -0.13 9.61
C ASN A 30 -7.69 1.29 9.09
N LYS A 31 -8.32 1.63 7.96
CA LYS A 31 -8.34 3.01 7.46
C LYS A 31 -8.96 3.97 8.48
N LEU A 32 -10.04 3.58 9.15
CA LEU A 32 -10.68 4.41 10.19
C LEU A 32 -9.85 4.52 11.47
N ARG A 33 -9.07 3.50 11.80
CA ARG A 33 -8.14 3.51 12.95
C ARG A 33 -6.96 4.46 12.76
N LEU A 34 -6.62 4.82 11.53
CA LEU A 34 -5.60 5.83 11.25
C LEU A 34 -6.08 7.20 11.74
N ARG A 35 -5.58 7.63 12.90
CA ARG A 35 -5.84 8.97 13.46
C ARG A 35 -4.86 9.98 12.87
N ASN A 36 -5.32 11.22 12.71
CA ASN A 36 -4.51 12.37 12.30
C ASN A 36 -3.73 12.14 11.00
N VAL A 37 -4.42 11.60 9.98
CA VAL A 37 -3.88 11.53 8.61
C VAL A 37 -3.79 12.95 8.05
N ARG A 38 -2.56 13.42 7.79
CA ARG A 38 -2.31 14.73 7.20
C ARG A 38 -2.39 14.69 5.68
N ILE A 39 -1.82 13.65 5.08
CA ILE A 39 -1.74 13.50 3.63
C ILE A 39 -1.92 12.03 3.26
N SER A 40 -2.64 11.77 2.16
CA SER A 40 -2.64 10.46 1.53
C SER A 40 -2.61 10.58 0.01
N TRP A 41 -2.03 9.60 -0.65
CA TRP A 41 -2.08 9.46 -2.10
C TRP A 41 -2.02 7.99 -2.51
N ARG A 42 -2.34 7.76 -3.78
CA ARG A 42 -2.38 6.41 -4.35
C ARG A 42 -0.99 6.03 -4.85
N ALA A 43 -0.53 4.82 -4.52
CA ALA A 43 0.81 4.34 -4.88
C ALA A 43 0.82 3.00 -5.65
N GLY A 44 -0.35 2.48 -6.04
CA GLY A 44 -0.45 1.29 -6.90
C GLY A 44 0.16 1.44 -8.30
N LYS A 45 0.60 0.32 -8.89
CA LYS A 45 1.28 0.26 -10.20
C LYS A 45 0.46 0.82 -11.38
N LEU A 46 -0.88 0.71 -11.35
CA LEU A 46 -1.77 1.26 -12.38
C LEU A 46 -2.30 2.65 -12.01
N ARG A 47 -1.46 3.69 -12.05
CA ARG A 47 -1.85 5.06 -11.66
C ARG A 47 -2.50 5.13 -10.27
N GLY A 48 -2.04 4.29 -9.34
CA GLY A 48 -2.59 4.22 -8.00
C GLY A 48 -3.62 3.12 -7.75
N TYR A 49 -3.96 2.29 -8.75
CA TYR A 49 -4.87 1.15 -8.58
C TYR A 49 -4.12 -0.19 -8.44
N PRO A 50 -4.71 -1.17 -7.73
CA PRO A 50 -4.15 -2.51 -7.59
C PRO A 50 -4.24 -3.27 -8.92
N LEU A 51 -3.09 -3.57 -9.53
CA LEU A 51 -2.99 -4.18 -10.86
C LEU A 51 -3.82 -5.47 -10.96
N PHE A 52 -3.57 -6.45 -10.09
CA PHE A 52 -4.20 -7.77 -10.17
C PHE A 52 -5.71 -7.72 -9.97
N ALA A 53 -6.19 -6.95 -8.98
CA ALA A 53 -7.63 -6.82 -8.75
C ALA A 53 -8.33 -6.08 -9.90
N THR A 54 -7.66 -5.12 -10.54
CA THR A 54 -8.21 -4.41 -11.71
C THR A 54 -8.34 -5.35 -12.91
N VAL A 55 -7.30 -6.14 -13.20
CA VAL A 55 -7.32 -7.13 -14.30
C VAL A 55 -8.38 -8.19 -14.05
N PHE A 56 -8.46 -8.71 -12.83
CA PHE A 56 -9.48 -9.70 -12.45
C PHE A 56 -10.90 -9.16 -12.65
N LEU A 57 -11.19 -7.95 -12.17
CA LEU A 57 -12.50 -7.33 -12.36
C LEU A 57 -12.83 -7.06 -13.83
N GLY A 58 -11.85 -6.63 -14.63
CA GLY A 58 -12.02 -6.44 -16.07
C GLY A 58 -12.39 -7.75 -16.77
N LEU A 59 -11.69 -8.83 -16.44
CA LEU A 59 -11.96 -10.17 -17.00
C LEU A 59 -13.34 -10.68 -16.59
N ILE A 60 -13.67 -10.67 -15.30
CA ILE A 60 -14.98 -11.14 -14.82
C ILE A 60 -16.12 -10.27 -15.35
N GLY A 61 -15.94 -8.95 -15.43
CA GLY A 61 -16.91 -8.04 -16.02
C GLY A 61 -17.16 -8.32 -17.50
N SER A 62 -16.10 -8.59 -18.27
CA SER A 62 -16.25 -8.96 -19.69
C SER A 62 -16.98 -10.29 -19.89
N LEU A 63 -16.66 -11.30 -19.07
CA LEU A 63 -17.35 -12.59 -19.12
C LEU A 63 -18.81 -12.47 -18.68
N ALA A 64 -19.10 -11.66 -17.65
CA ALA A 64 -20.47 -11.39 -17.22
C ALA A 64 -21.29 -10.70 -18.33
N ALA A 65 -20.69 -9.78 -19.09
CA ALA A 65 -21.34 -9.15 -20.23
C ALA A 65 -21.66 -10.15 -21.35
N ILE A 66 -20.74 -11.08 -21.65
CA ILE A 66 -20.98 -12.16 -22.63
C ILE A 66 -22.13 -13.06 -22.16
N VAL A 67 -22.11 -13.47 -20.89
CA VAL A 67 -23.14 -14.32 -20.30
C VAL A 67 -24.51 -13.67 -20.34
N PHE A 68 -24.59 -12.37 -20.08
CA PHE A 68 -25.80 -11.58 -20.20
C PHE A 68 -26.28 -11.50 -21.66
N TRP A 69 -25.37 -11.33 -22.62
CA TRP A 69 -25.68 -11.32 -24.05
C TRP A 69 -26.22 -12.68 -24.53
N THR A 70 -25.66 -13.78 -24.03
CA THR A 70 -26.07 -15.15 -24.39
C THR A 70 -27.30 -15.64 -23.64
N GLU A 71 -27.89 -14.81 -22.77
CA GLU A 71 -29.06 -15.14 -21.92
C GLU A 71 -28.90 -16.42 -21.09
N ALA A 72 -27.66 -16.73 -20.68
CA ALA A 72 -27.35 -17.95 -19.93
C ALA A 72 -27.73 -17.80 -18.44
N ALA A 73 -29.03 -17.76 -18.16
CA ALA A 73 -29.57 -17.44 -16.83
C ALA A 73 -29.12 -18.41 -15.72
N SER A 74 -28.81 -19.67 -16.07
CA SER A 74 -28.36 -20.70 -15.12
C SER A 74 -27.03 -20.36 -14.42
N VAL A 75 -26.18 -19.52 -15.04
CA VAL A 75 -24.86 -19.16 -14.49
C VAL A 75 -24.82 -17.78 -13.83
N TYR A 76 -25.91 -17.00 -13.86
CA TYR A 76 -25.95 -15.65 -13.28
C TYR A 76 -25.52 -15.58 -11.81
N PRO A 77 -25.97 -16.49 -10.90
CA PRO A 77 -25.59 -16.42 -9.50
C PRO A 77 -24.07 -16.57 -9.29
N ILE A 78 -23.42 -17.38 -10.12
CA ILE A 78 -21.98 -17.62 -10.05
C ILE A 78 -21.21 -16.36 -10.44
N PHE A 79 -21.59 -15.73 -11.56
CA PHE A 79 -20.96 -14.49 -12.01
C PHE A 79 -21.18 -13.32 -11.03
N TRP A 80 -22.37 -13.22 -10.44
CA TRP A 80 -22.63 -12.23 -9.38
C TRP A 80 -21.72 -12.43 -8.18
N ALA A 81 -21.52 -13.67 -7.74
CA ALA A 81 -20.60 -13.96 -6.64
C ALA A 81 -19.14 -13.60 -7.00
N TYR A 82 -18.68 -13.91 -8.22
CA TYR A 82 -17.34 -13.53 -8.67
C TYR A 82 -17.15 -12.02 -8.79
N LEU A 83 -18.16 -11.30 -9.29
CA LEU A 83 -18.14 -9.82 -9.33
C LEU A 83 -18.06 -9.24 -7.92
N TRP A 84 -18.81 -9.81 -6.97
CA TRP A 84 -18.77 -9.39 -5.58
C TRP A 84 -17.39 -9.64 -4.96
N ILE A 85 -16.86 -10.86 -5.09
CA ILE A 85 -15.52 -11.23 -4.60
C ILE A 85 -14.46 -10.29 -5.17
N GLY A 86 -14.49 -10.07 -6.49
CA GLY A 86 -13.57 -9.17 -7.18
C GLY A 86 -13.67 -7.73 -6.67
N SER A 87 -14.88 -7.26 -6.42
CA SER A 87 -15.14 -5.89 -5.93
C SER A 87 -14.62 -5.70 -4.50
N MET A 88 -14.92 -6.65 -3.61
CA MET A 88 -14.44 -6.61 -2.22
C MET A 88 -12.92 -6.71 -2.15
N TRP A 89 -12.33 -7.62 -2.94
CA TRP A 89 -10.88 -7.73 -3.04
C TRP A 89 -10.23 -6.48 -3.62
N PHE A 90 -10.86 -5.84 -4.61
CA PHE A 90 -10.41 -4.57 -5.16
C PHE A 90 -10.44 -3.46 -4.13
N ILE A 91 -11.52 -3.33 -3.35
CA ILE A 91 -11.63 -2.32 -2.28
C ILE A 91 -10.50 -2.52 -1.26
N SER A 92 -10.32 -3.75 -0.77
CA SER A 92 -9.25 -4.07 0.17
C SER A 92 -7.87 -3.71 -0.39
N SER A 93 -7.57 -4.17 -1.61
CA SER A 93 -6.28 -3.95 -2.27
C SER A 93 -6.06 -2.46 -2.58
N TYR A 94 -7.11 -1.73 -2.94
CA TYR A 94 -7.04 -0.30 -3.21
C TYR A 94 -6.70 0.47 -1.94
N LEU A 95 -7.32 0.13 -0.81
CA LEU A 95 -7.01 0.76 0.47
C LEU A 95 -5.60 0.44 0.95
N ALA A 96 -5.14 -0.81 0.76
CA ALA A 96 -3.78 -1.26 1.08
C ALA A 96 -2.70 -0.56 0.22
N SER A 97 -3.00 -0.24 -1.04
CA SER A 97 -2.05 0.37 -1.99
C SER A 97 -1.82 1.88 -1.80
N LYS A 98 -2.46 2.50 -0.81
CA LYS A 98 -2.33 3.94 -0.53
C LYS A 98 -1.26 4.20 0.51
N TYR A 99 -0.50 5.26 0.29
CA TYR A 99 0.42 5.78 1.27
C TYR A 99 -0.29 6.84 2.11
N TYR A 100 -0.05 6.79 3.42
CA TYR A 100 -0.58 7.75 4.38
C TYR A 100 0.58 8.33 5.18
N ILE A 101 0.58 9.66 5.28
CA ILE A 101 1.42 10.39 6.22
C ILE A 101 0.54 10.83 7.37
N THR A 102 0.92 10.41 8.57
CA THR A 102 0.26 10.76 9.83
C THR A 102 1.19 11.58 10.71
N ASP A 103 0.66 12.15 11.78
CA ASP A 103 1.47 12.88 12.76
C ASP A 103 2.51 11.99 13.47
N HIS A 104 2.29 10.68 13.48
CA HIS A 104 3.09 9.70 14.22
C HIS A 104 4.12 9.01 13.32
N GLY A 105 3.84 8.90 12.02
CA GLY A 105 4.73 8.22 11.08
C GLY A 105 4.16 8.07 9.66
N ILE A 106 4.89 7.31 8.85
CA ILE A 106 4.59 6.97 7.47
C ILE A 106 3.98 5.56 7.42
N VAL A 107 2.80 5.43 6.83
CA VAL A 107 2.10 4.14 6.67
C VAL A 107 2.08 3.79 5.18
N LYS A 108 2.79 2.72 4.81
CA LYS A 108 2.88 2.25 3.42
C LYS A 108 1.71 1.34 3.03
N ASN A 109 1.22 0.56 3.99
CA ASN A 109 0.08 -0.34 3.81
C ASN A 109 -0.74 -0.39 5.11
N ILE A 110 -2.02 -0.02 5.03
CA ILE A 110 -2.90 0.01 6.20
C ILE A 110 -3.24 -1.37 6.76
N ASN A 111 -3.08 -2.41 5.94
CA ASN A 111 -3.38 -3.79 6.33
C ASN A 111 -2.19 -4.46 7.02
N GLU A 112 -1.01 -3.84 6.99
CA GLU A 112 0.21 -4.42 7.53
C GLU A 112 0.88 -3.43 8.50
N PRO A 113 0.64 -3.58 9.81
CA PRO A 113 1.18 -2.67 10.83
C PRO A 113 2.71 -2.57 10.83
N SER A 114 3.42 -3.65 10.47
CA SER A 114 4.89 -3.65 10.35
C SER A 114 5.41 -2.73 9.24
N GLN A 115 4.56 -2.32 8.30
CA GLN A 115 4.89 -1.31 7.29
C GLN A 115 4.52 0.12 7.71
N THR A 116 4.27 0.33 9.01
CA THR A 116 4.13 1.65 9.62
C THR A 116 5.44 2.02 10.30
N ILE A 117 6.07 3.08 9.83
CA ILE A 117 7.37 3.55 10.35
C ILE A 117 7.13 4.86 11.09
N PRO A 118 7.28 4.88 12.43
CA PRO A 118 7.23 6.10 13.21
C PRO A 118 8.31 7.09 12.80
N TRP A 119 8.03 8.39 12.92
CA TRP A 119 8.98 9.44 12.56
C TRP A 119 10.31 9.33 13.32
N PHE A 120 10.27 9.03 14.61
CA PHE A 120 11.46 8.94 15.47
C PHE A 120 12.39 7.75 15.12
N GLN A 121 11.93 6.78 14.32
CA GLN A 121 12.77 5.65 13.88
C GLN A 121 13.58 5.98 12.63
N ILE A 122 13.23 7.06 11.93
CA ILE A 122 13.90 7.51 10.72
C ILE A 122 15.16 8.28 11.14
N LEU A 123 16.30 7.84 10.64
CA LEU A 123 17.61 8.42 10.95
C LEU A 123 18.04 9.45 9.92
N ASP A 124 17.79 9.15 8.65
CA ASP A 124 18.20 9.99 7.52
C ASP A 124 17.27 9.77 6.32
N TYR A 125 17.26 10.72 5.39
CA TYR A 125 16.51 10.63 4.14
C TYR A 125 17.25 11.24 2.96
N VAL A 126 17.05 10.64 1.79
CA VAL A 126 17.57 11.14 0.51
C VAL A 126 16.41 11.41 -0.45
N GLU A 127 16.45 12.54 -1.14
CA GLU A 127 15.48 12.93 -2.17
C GLU A 127 16.03 12.68 -3.58
N PHE A 128 15.31 11.89 -4.40
CA PHE A 128 15.59 11.70 -5.81
C PHE A 128 14.49 12.32 -6.67
N THR A 129 14.83 13.30 -7.51
CA THR A 129 13.87 13.93 -8.41
C THR A 129 13.56 13.00 -9.59
N LYS A 130 12.26 12.72 -9.82
CA LYS A 130 11.78 11.93 -10.96
C LYS A 130 10.84 12.78 -11.85
N PRO A 131 10.57 12.36 -13.11
CA PRO A 131 9.71 13.12 -14.02
C PRO A 131 8.31 13.40 -13.45
N ASN A 132 7.74 12.48 -12.67
CA ASN A 132 6.37 12.56 -12.16
C ASN A 132 6.26 12.89 -10.65
N GLY A 133 7.38 13.16 -9.97
CA GLY A 133 7.39 13.33 -8.52
C GLY A 133 8.78 13.28 -7.93
N VAL A 134 8.84 13.09 -6.62
CA VAL A 134 10.10 12.91 -5.88
C VAL A 134 10.03 11.56 -5.18
N GLU A 135 11.11 10.80 -5.24
CA GLU A 135 11.26 9.56 -4.49
C GLU A 135 12.12 9.83 -3.26
N TYR A 136 11.53 9.63 -2.08
CA TYR A 136 12.24 9.66 -0.82
C TYR A 136 12.76 8.27 -0.49
N LEU A 137 14.00 8.19 -0.04
CA LEU A 137 14.60 7.01 0.55
C LEU A 137 14.87 7.31 2.02
N PHE A 138 14.05 6.77 2.92
CA PHE A 138 14.24 6.93 4.37
C PHE A 138 15.01 5.74 4.93
N ASN A 139 16.10 6.00 5.64
CA ASN A 139 16.84 5.00 6.40
C ASN A 139 16.29 4.96 7.83
N TYR A 140 15.93 3.78 8.32
CA TYR A 140 15.37 3.61 9.66
C TYR A 140 15.93 2.38 10.37
N SER A 141 15.92 2.41 11.71
CA SER A 141 16.31 1.29 12.57
C SER A 141 15.09 0.70 13.27
N GLU A 142 14.97 -0.63 13.29
CA GLU A 142 13.97 -1.31 14.13
C GLU A 142 14.47 -1.33 15.58
N MET A 143 13.64 -0.91 16.54
CA MET A 143 14.04 -0.84 17.96
C MET A 143 14.34 -2.21 18.59
N ASP A 144 13.86 -3.30 17.99
CA ASP A 144 13.76 -4.62 18.64
C ASP A 144 14.82 -5.63 18.15
N LYS A 145 15.70 -5.21 17.25
CA LYS A 145 16.78 -6.04 16.74
C LYS A 145 18.10 -5.43 17.15
N SER A 146 18.95 -6.26 17.78
CA SER A 146 20.33 -5.96 18.11
C SER A 146 20.97 -5.09 17.03
N LEU A 147 21.73 -4.05 17.43
CA LEU A 147 22.47 -3.10 16.59
C LEU A 147 23.32 -3.73 15.44
N MET A 148 23.44 -5.06 15.41
CA MET A 148 24.07 -5.87 14.38
C MET A 148 23.19 -6.13 13.14
N GLU A 149 21.85 -6.07 13.23
CA GLU A 149 20.97 -6.27 12.06
C GLU A 149 20.66 -4.90 11.42
N GLY A 150 21.38 -4.64 10.33
CA GLY A 150 21.51 -3.32 9.68
C GLY A 150 20.23 -2.54 9.35
N TYR A 151 20.46 -1.28 9.02
CA TYR A 151 19.45 -0.29 8.64
C TYR A 151 18.54 -0.76 7.52
N LYS A 152 17.23 -0.51 7.66
CA LYS A 152 16.24 -0.77 6.62
C LYS A 152 15.94 0.51 5.84
N GLN A 153 15.59 0.33 4.58
CA GLN A 153 15.27 1.43 3.67
C GLN A 153 13.80 1.44 3.26
N LEU A 154 13.13 2.57 3.50
CA LEU A 154 11.78 2.83 3.01
C LEU A 154 11.84 3.71 1.76
N LYS A 155 11.40 3.16 0.63
CA LYS A 155 11.17 3.89 -0.61
C LYS A 155 9.75 4.46 -0.65
N LEU A 156 9.64 5.78 -0.74
CA LEU A 156 8.37 6.49 -0.79
C LEU A 156 8.33 7.44 -2.00
N PHE A 157 7.54 7.08 -3.01
CA PHE A 157 7.27 7.97 -4.13
C PHE A 157 6.16 8.97 -3.80
N VAL A 158 6.46 10.26 -3.92
CA VAL A 158 5.55 11.38 -3.66
C VAL A 158 5.23 12.10 -4.98
N PRO A 159 3.95 12.21 -5.38
CA PRO A 159 3.57 12.92 -6.59
C PRO A 159 3.81 14.43 -6.44
N ARG A 160 4.13 15.11 -7.56
CA ARG A 160 4.42 16.56 -7.57
C ARG A 160 3.36 17.42 -6.86
N SER A 161 2.08 17.06 -6.96
CA SER A 161 0.97 17.78 -6.32
C SER A 161 1.01 17.75 -4.79
N LYS A 162 1.68 16.77 -4.19
CA LYS A 162 1.81 16.62 -2.73
C LYS A 162 3.20 16.93 -2.20
N TYR A 163 4.20 17.08 -3.08
CA TYR A 163 5.60 17.30 -2.71
C TYR A 163 5.79 18.43 -1.69
N LYS A 164 5.26 19.64 -1.95
CA LYS A 164 5.43 20.78 -1.03
C LYS A 164 4.92 20.49 0.39
N ALA A 165 3.79 19.80 0.49
CA ALA A 165 3.18 19.48 1.76
C ALA A 165 3.96 18.37 2.49
N VAL A 166 4.43 17.35 1.77
CA VAL A 166 5.29 16.30 2.34
C VAL A 166 6.62 16.87 2.79
N LYS A 167 7.28 17.68 1.97
CA LYS A 167 8.55 18.34 2.30
C LYS A 167 8.44 19.14 3.59
N LYS A 168 7.37 19.92 3.75
CA LYS A 168 7.12 20.68 4.99
C LYS A 168 6.97 19.77 6.23
N ILE A 169 6.32 18.62 6.09
CA ILE A 169 6.17 17.67 7.21
C ILE A 169 7.53 17.04 7.54
N VAL A 170 8.26 16.58 6.53
CA VAL A 170 9.59 15.99 6.67
C VAL A 170 10.53 16.97 7.36
N SER A 171 10.59 18.23 6.92
CA SER A 171 11.46 19.24 7.53
C SER A 171 11.11 19.54 8.99
N LEU A 172 9.81 19.63 9.30
CA LEU A 172 9.37 19.87 10.69
C LEU A 172 9.64 18.69 11.63
N LYS A 173 9.68 17.46 11.09
CA LYS A 173 9.77 16.22 11.87
C LYS A 173 11.18 15.66 11.97
N LEU A 174 12.03 15.89 10.97
CA LEU A 174 13.37 15.31 10.89
C LEU A 174 14.46 16.39 10.94
N ASP A 175 14.31 17.50 10.22
CA ASP A 175 15.38 18.52 10.19
C ASP A 175 15.54 19.24 11.54
N ASN A 176 14.45 19.45 12.29
CA ASN A 176 14.51 19.99 13.66
C ASN A 176 15.21 19.06 14.66
N ASP A 177 15.21 17.74 14.42
CA ASP A 177 15.92 16.77 15.26
C ASP A 177 17.40 16.67 14.85
N ILE A 178 17.74 16.99 13.59
CA ILE A 178 19.10 16.96 13.05
C ILE A 178 19.92 18.20 13.43
N GLU A 179 19.30 19.38 13.62
CA GLU A 179 20.02 20.60 14.04
C GLU A 179 20.77 20.45 15.39
N GLY A 180 20.42 19.44 16.21
CA GLY A 180 21.14 19.10 17.44
C GLY A 180 22.31 18.13 17.28
N GLN A 181 22.52 17.54 16.11
CA GLN A 181 23.60 16.59 15.83
C GLN A 181 24.59 17.20 14.85
N SER A 182 25.75 17.64 15.37
CA SER A 182 26.87 18.07 14.53
C SER A 182 27.32 16.91 13.66
N LEU A 183 27.03 16.98 12.36
CA LEU A 183 27.63 16.07 11.38
C LEU A 183 29.17 16.19 11.49
N PRO A 184 29.91 15.10 11.74
CA PRO A 184 31.36 15.16 11.64
C PRO A 184 31.72 15.57 10.21
N ASN A 185 32.62 16.53 10.09
CA ASN A 185 33.11 17.00 8.80
C ASN A 185 33.91 15.87 8.14
N ILE A 186 33.23 15.05 7.34
CA ILE A 186 33.85 13.98 6.57
C ILE A 186 34.45 14.62 5.32
N ASP A 187 35.77 14.71 5.28
CA ASP A 187 36.50 15.20 4.12
C ASP A 187 36.45 14.14 3.00
N LEU A 188 35.54 14.36 2.04
CA LEU A 188 35.31 13.47 0.90
C LEU A 188 36.55 13.29 0.01
N LYS A 189 37.55 14.18 0.10
CA LYS A 189 38.81 14.01 -0.64
C LYS A 189 39.64 12.84 -0.13
N ARG A 190 39.55 12.52 1.16
CA ARG A 190 40.32 11.44 1.79
C ARG A 190 39.85 10.03 1.40
N ILE A 191 38.60 9.89 0.96
CA ILE A 191 38.00 8.60 0.60
C ILE A 191 38.37 8.18 -0.83
N GLN A 192 38.88 9.11 -1.65
CA GLN A 192 39.32 8.81 -3.03
C GLN A 192 40.80 8.45 -3.14
N GLU A 193 41.56 8.53 -2.05
CA GLU A 193 43.01 8.27 -2.02
C GLU A 193 43.40 6.90 -1.43
N ASP A 194 42.41 6.11 -0.97
CA ASP A 194 42.56 4.69 -0.57
C ASP A 194 41.94 3.74 -1.62
#